data_AF-A0A0R0LS53-F1
#
_entry.id   AF-A0A0R0LS53-F1
#
_cell.length_a   1.000
_cell.length_b   1.000
_cell.length_c   1.000
_cell.angle_alpha   90.00
_cell.angle_beta   90.00
_cell.angle_gamma   90.00
#
_symmetry.space_group_name_H-M   'P 1'
#
loop_
_entity.id
_entity.type
_entity.pdbx_description
1 polymer ?
#
loop_
_entity_poly.entity_id
_entity_poly.type
_entity_poly.pdbx_seq_one_letter_code
_entity_poly.pdbx_strand_id
1 'polypeptide(L)'
;NQDTTSQDHNTTPKNNQDKRILTDLEKKLKDNDTTFSYYEPESEVLSRSGSKCVVALFNQWFLNYDNKDWKDKVKLCISRMNIHQDTRSKLLEGVDWLDKWGFSRTFGLGTKYKDFLIDSLSDSTIYMALYTVRNEIFTDIYGRINKINLEDLTNIAWDYIFDYQIKNPYKDERGLILDRARKLFKRYYPVDLRVSGKDLIKNHLLFFIFNHIAIFPEKYWPKRIFTNGHLMLNGEKMSKSEGNFLTAEEAIKLYGASVCRMVLADAGDFNDDANFSESMAHSFILKLHTFIEFVDMNCGSFDGST
;
A
#
# COMPACT_ATOMS: atom_id res chain seq x y z
N ASN A 1 -23.89 8.47 -54.83
CA ASN A 1 -23.18 9.70 -54.43
C ASN A 1 -23.29 9.79 -52.91
N GLN A 2 -22.60 8.90 -52.18
CA GLN A 2 -21.26 9.14 -51.62
C GLN A 2 -21.16 10.51 -50.97
N ASP A 3 -21.27 10.54 -49.64
CA ASP A 3 -20.41 11.41 -48.85
C ASP A 3 -19.93 10.66 -47.62
N THR A 4 -18.61 10.67 -47.49
CA THR A 4 -17.75 9.84 -46.66
C THR A 4 -17.52 10.48 -45.29
N THR A 5 -17.42 9.60 -44.30
CA THR A 5 -16.78 9.79 -43.00
C THR A 5 -15.47 10.59 -43.03
N SER A 6 -15.31 11.53 -42.11
CA SER A 6 -14.01 11.82 -41.48
C SER A 6 -14.21 12.13 -40.00
N GLN A 7 -13.81 11.17 -39.16
CA GLN A 7 -13.59 11.37 -37.73
C GLN A 7 -12.34 12.24 -37.56
N ASP A 8 -12.47 13.41 -36.93
CA ASP A 8 -11.32 14.19 -36.49
C ASP A 8 -10.73 13.57 -35.22
N HIS A 9 -9.72 12.74 -35.43
CA HIS A 9 -8.68 12.45 -34.45
C HIS A 9 -7.74 13.67 -34.34
N ASN A 10 -7.86 14.48 -33.29
CA ASN A 10 -6.75 15.34 -32.84
C ASN A 10 -6.99 16.01 -31.47
N THR A 11 -6.65 15.33 -30.37
CA THR A 11 -6.57 15.93 -29.02
C THR A 11 -5.17 15.88 -28.41
N THR A 12 -4.13 15.58 -29.19
CA THR A 12 -2.74 15.40 -28.70
C THR A 12 -1.66 16.42 -29.16
N PRO A 13 -1.90 17.48 -29.97
CA PRO A 13 -0.79 18.39 -30.34
C PRO A 13 -0.44 19.49 -29.32
N LYS A 14 -1.41 20.04 -28.56
CA LYS A 14 -1.18 21.24 -27.71
C LYS A 14 -0.19 21.02 -26.56
N ASN A 15 -0.31 19.91 -25.84
CA ASN A 15 0.51 19.63 -24.65
C ASN A 15 2.02 19.50 -24.92
N ASN A 16 2.43 19.05 -26.11
CA ASN A 16 3.86 18.88 -26.44
C ASN A 16 4.50 20.19 -26.91
N GLN A 17 3.74 21.07 -27.55
CA GLN A 17 4.22 22.37 -27.99
C GLN A 17 4.39 23.32 -26.78
N ASP A 18 3.45 23.30 -25.84
CA ASP A 18 3.51 24.08 -24.61
C ASP A 18 4.68 23.66 -23.72
N LYS A 19 4.93 22.35 -23.56
CA LYS A 19 6.11 21.83 -22.83
C LYS A 19 7.44 22.27 -23.46
N ARG A 20 7.52 22.30 -24.79
CA ARG A 20 8.74 22.71 -25.51
C ARG A 20 9.01 24.20 -25.35
N ILE A 21 7.96 25.03 -25.43
CA ILE A 21 8.03 26.47 -25.18
C ILE A 21 8.47 26.76 -23.74
N LEU A 22 7.91 26.06 -22.75
CA LEU A 22 8.30 26.19 -21.35
C LEU A 22 9.76 25.80 -21.12
N THR A 23 10.23 24.71 -21.75
CA THR A 23 11.62 24.25 -21.62
C THR A 23 12.60 25.24 -22.25
N ASP A 24 12.26 25.81 -23.40
CA ASP A 24 13.09 26.83 -24.07
C ASP A 24 13.10 28.16 -23.31
N LEU A 25 11.98 28.55 -22.69
CA LEU A 25 11.88 29.70 -21.78
C LEU A 25 12.72 29.48 -20.52
N GLU A 26 12.60 28.33 -19.85
CA GLU A 26 13.39 27.99 -18.66
C GLU A 26 14.88 28.04 -18.95
N LYS A 27 15.30 27.56 -20.13
CA LYS A 27 16.71 27.58 -20.54
C LYS A 27 17.20 29.02 -20.76
N LYS A 28 16.43 29.83 -21.48
CA LYS A 28 16.73 31.27 -21.70
C LYS A 28 16.72 32.10 -20.41
N LEU A 29 15.88 31.73 -19.44
CA LEU A 29 15.80 32.41 -18.15
C LEU A 29 16.98 31.99 -17.25
N LYS A 30 17.34 30.70 -17.20
CA LYS A 30 18.50 30.22 -16.45
C LYS A 30 19.83 30.81 -16.92
N ASP A 31 19.95 31.16 -18.19
CA ASP A 31 21.14 31.80 -18.76
C ASP A 31 21.22 33.31 -18.47
N ASN A 32 20.20 33.89 -17.80
CA ASN A 32 20.11 35.31 -17.49
C ASN A 32 20.19 35.56 -15.97
N ASP A 33 21.27 36.21 -15.51
CA ASP A 33 21.56 36.51 -14.10
C ASP A 33 20.51 37.40 -13.40
N THR A 34 19.52 37.90 -14.14
CA THR A 34 18.43 38.73 -13.59
C THR A 34 17.19 37.93 -13.19
N THR A 35 17.20 36.60 -13.30
CA THR A 35 16.03 35.76 -13.00
C THR A 35 16.37 34.70 -11.95
N PHE A 36 15.38 34.32 -11.13
CA PHE A 36 15.53 33.27 -10.14
C PHE A 36 14.30 32.36 -10.15
N SER A 37 14.50 31.09 -9.81
CA SER A 37 13.39 30.14 -9.70
C SER A 37 12.64 30.36 -8.39
N TYR A 38 11.32 30.56 -8.49
CA TYR A 38 10.41 30.65 -7.36
C TYR A 38 9.55 29.38 -7.31
N TYR A 39 9.39 28.82 -6.12
CA TYR A 39 8.60 27.61 -5.90
C TYR A 39 7.58 27.86 -4.79
N GLU A 40 6.33 27.49 -5.05
CA GLU A 40 5.21 27.57 -4.12
C GLU A 40 4.35 26.31 -4.27
N PRO A 41 3.68 25.83 -3.20
CA PRO A 41 2.70 24.76 -3.35
C PRO A 41 1.58 25.19 -4.32
N GLU A 42 1.14 24.29 -5.21
CA GLU A 42 0.04 24.59 -6.16
C GLU A 42 -1.29 24.95 -5.49
N SER A 43 -1.48 24.47 -4.26
CA SER A 43 -2.61 24.83 -3.40
C SER A 43 -2.17 24.87 -1.94
N GLU A 44 -2.99 25.47 -1.07
CA GLU A 44 -2.68 25.54 0.36
C GLU A 44 -2.56 24.14 0.97
N VAL A 45 -1.37 23.83 1.48
CA VAL A 45 -1.08 22.57 2.17
C VAL A 45 -0.93 22.83 3.66
N LEU A 46 -1.74 22.17 4.47
CA LEU A 46 -1.64 22.23 5.93
C LEU A 46 -0.91 20.99 6.48
N SER A 47 0.04 21.24 7.37
CA SER A 47 0.72 20.18 8.12
C SER A 47 -0.18 19.62 9.23
N ARG A 48 0.22 18.48 9.81
CA ARG A 48 -0.48 17.88 10.97
C ARG A 48 -0.51 18.79 12.21
N SER A 49 0.43 19.74 12.33
CA SER A 49 0.45 20.74 13.41
C SER A 49 -0.44 21.96 13.12
N GLY A 50 -1.14 21.99 11.99
CA GLY A 50 -1.98 23.12 11.56
C GLY A 50 -1.21 24.27 10.92
N SER A 51 0.12 24.15 10.75
CA SER A 51 0.95 25.17 10.10
C SER A 51 0.84 25.06 8.58
N LYS A 52 0.82 26.21 7.88
CA LYS A 52 0.88 26.28 6.41
C LYS A 52 2.26 25.82 5.93
N CYS A 53 2.27 24.88 4.99
CA CYS A 53 3.48 24.36 4.38
C CYS A 53 3.98 25.31 3.28
N VAL A 54 5.30 25.38 3.12
CA VAL A 54 5.98 26.11 2.05
C VAL A 54 6.96 25.18 1.34
N VAL A 55 7.36 25.52 0.11
CA VAL A 55 8.46 24.81 -0.56
C VAL A 55 9.79 25.32 -0.02
N ALA A 56 10.65 24.40 0.42
CA ALA A 56 11.97 24.72 0.95
C ALA A 56 13.04 23.91 0.22
N LEU A 57 14.16 24.57 -0.08
CA LEU A 57 15.35 23.93 -0.64
C LEU A 57 16.34 23.64 0.49
N PHE A 58 16.54 22.37 0.80
CA PHE A 58 17.51 21.92 1.80
C PHE A 58 18.05 20.53 1.44
N ASN A 59 19.17 20.16 2.08
CA ASN A 59 19.78 18.85 1.87
C ASN A 59 18.90 17.74 2.48
N GLN A 60 18.50 16.77 1.66
CA GLN A 60 17.64 15.66 2.07
C GLN A 60 18.07 14.37 1.36
N TRP A 61 17.83 13.21 1.98
CA TRP A 61 17.99 11.91 1.33
C TRP A 61 16.72 11.54 0.56
N PHE A 62 16.92 11.00 -0.64
CA PHE A 62 15.85 10.64 -1.56
C PHE A 62 15.91 9.18 -1.99
N LEU A 63 14.75 8.56 -2.18
CA LEU A 63 14.59 7.36 -3.01
C LEU A 63 14.41 7.82 -4.46
N ASN A 64 15.27 7.36 -5.36
CA ASN A 64 15.27 7.78 -6.76
C ASN A 64 14.29 6.96 -7.62
N TYR A 65 12.98 7.12 -7.37
CA TYR A 65 11.95 6.44 -8.16
C TYR A 65 11.88 6.92 -9.62
N ASP A 66 12.53 8.05 -9.97
CA ASP A 66 12.61 8.55 -11.35
C ASP A 66 13.55 7.74 -12.26
N ASN A 67 14.26 6.74 -11.73
CA ASN A 67 15.11 5.89 -12.55
C ASN A 67 14.28 5.14 -13.62
N LYS A 68 14.60 5.40 -14.90
CA LYS A 68 13.87 4.86 -16.06
C LYS A 68 13.84 3.33 -16.09
N ASP A 69 14.98 2.68 -15.90
CA ASP A 69 15.06 1.21 -15.91
C ASP A 69 14.23 0.58 -14.79
N TRP A 70 14.17 1.25 -13.62
CA TRP A 70 13.35 0.81 -12.50
C TRP A 70 11.85 1.00 -12.81
N LYS A 71 11.45 2.15 -13.35
CA LYS A 71 10.09 2.41 -13.83
C LYS A 71 9.64 1.37 -14.86
N ASP A 72 10.51 1.00 -15.80
CA ASP A 72 10.19 0.01 -16.83
C ASP A 72 9.96 -1.39 -16.23
N LYS A 73 10.79 -1.80 -15.26
CA LYS A 73 10.56 -3.04 -14.50
C LYS A 73 9.27 -3.01 -13.68
N VAL A 74 8.93 -1.86 -13.09
CA VAL A 74 7.66 -1.67 -12.35
C VAL A 74 6.46 -1.81 -13.28
N LYS A 75 6.50 -1.19 -14.47
CA LYS A 75 5.45 -1.35 -15.49
C LYS A 75 5.32 -2.80 -15.94
N LEU A 76 6.44 -3.51 -16.14
CA LEU A 76 6.43 -4.94 -16.45
C LEU A 76 5.76 -5.75 -15.35
N CYS A 77 6.10 -5.50 -14.08
CA CYS A 77 5.48 -6.17 -12.94
C CYS A 77 3.97 -5.92 -12.91
N ILE A 78 3.52 -4.65 -12.99
CA ILE A 78 2.09 -4.27 -13.02
C ILE A 78 1.36 -4.97 -14.17
N SER A 79 1.97 -5.06 -15.36
CA SER A 79 1.35 -5.69 -16.53
C SER A 79 1.00 -7.17 -16.30
N ARG A 80 1.81 -7.87 -15.48
CA ARG A 80 1.68 -9.29 -15.16
C ARG A 80 0.82 -9.57 -13.93
N MET A 81 0.53 -8.56 -13.10
CA MET A 81 -0.33 -8.73 -11.95
C MET A 81 -1.78 -8.99 -12.35
N ASN A 82 -2.50 -9.77 -11.55
CA ASN A 82 -3.95 -9.90 -11.66
C ASN A 82 -4.64 -8.89 -10.74
N ILE A 83 -5.01 -7.74 -11.31
CA ILE A 83 -5.60 -6.58 -10.62
C ILE A 83 -6.71 -5.93 -11.45
N HIS A 84 -7.65 -5.25 -10.79
CA HIS A 84 -8.73 -4.51 -11.44
C HIS A 84 -8.19 -3.38 -12.35
N GLN A 85 -8.89 -3.12 -13.47
CA GLN A 85 -8.42 -2.20 -14.51
C GLN A 85 -8.25 -0.76 -14.00
N ASP A 86 -9.13 -0.29 -13.12
CA ASP A 86 -9.02 1.05 -12.53
C ASP A 86 -7.77 1.20 -11.67
N THR A 87 -7.48 0.18 -10.86
CA THR A 87 -6.28 0.15 -10.00
C THR A 87 -5.03 0.10 -10.86
N ARG A 88 -5.03 -0.71 -11.94
CA ARG A 88 -3.95 -0.77 -12.92
C ARG A 88 -3.66 0.59 -13.54
N SER A 89 -4.70 1.26 -14.02
CA SER A 89 -4.57 2.56 -14.70
C SER A 89 -3.99 3.62 -13.76
N LYS A 90 -4.48 3.69 -12.52
CA LYS A 90 -3.97 4.62 -11.49
C LYS A 90 -2.53 4.31 -11.06
N LEU A 91 -2.14 3.03 -10.99
CA LEU A 91 -0.75 2.65 -10.72
C LEU A 91 0.17 3.09 -11.86
N LEU A 92 -0.20 2.84 -13.12
CA LEU A 92 0.61 3.25 -14.28
C LEU A 92 0.77 4.76 -14.38
N GLU A 93 -0.31 5.52 -14.18
CA GLU A 93 -0.27 6.98 -14.07
C GLU A 93 0.68 7.43 -12.95
N GLY A 94 0.59 6.76 -11.79
CA GLY A 94 1.49 6.99 -10.66
C GLY A 94 2.95 6.73 -10.99
N VAL A 95 3.27 5.65 -11.72
CA VAL A 95 4.65 5.36 -12.16
C VAL A 95 5.19 6.47 -13.04
N ASP A 96 4.38 7.00 -13.97
CA ASP A 96 4.82 8.04 -14.89
C ASP A 96 5.06 9.37 -14.18
N TRP A 97 4.20 9.71 -13.21
CA TRP A 97 4.29 10.95 -12.45
C TRP A 97 5.37 10.93 -11.35
N LEU A 98 5.64 9.76 -10.75
CA LEU A 98 6.49 9.66 -9.57
C LEU A 98 7.95 10.06 -9.86
N ASP A 99 8.45 11.05 -9.13
CA ASP A 99 9.85 11.48 -9.13
C ASP A 99 10.54 11.01 -7.83
N LYS A 100 11.65 11.65 -7.44
CA LYS A 100 12.38 11.41 -6.20
C LYS A 100 11.49 11.61 -4.97
N TRP A 101 11.56 10.68 -4.03
CA TRP A 101 10.84 10.76 -2.76
C TRP A 101 11.79 11.07 -1.61
N GLY A 102 11.64 12.23 -0.99
CA GLY A 102 12.44 12.63 0.17
C GLY A 102 11.98 11.88 1.41
N PHE A 103 12.76 10.91 1.89
CA PHE A 103 12.37 10.05 3.02
C PHE A 103 12.96 10.49 4.36
N SER A 104 14.05 11.25 4.38
CA SER A 104 14.70 11.63 5.63
C SER A 104 13.92 12.71 6.38
N ARG A 105 13.68 12.48 7.67
CA ARG A 105 12.99 13.38 8.62
C ARG A 105 13.90 13.66 9.81
N THR A 106 13.72 14.82 10.46
CA THR A 106 14.49 15.22 11.65
C THR A 106 13.70 15.10 12.96
N PHE A 107 12.39 14.89 12.89
CA PHE A 107 11.49 14.83 14.04
C PHE A 107 10.44 13.72 13.85
N GLY A 108 10.04 13.08 14.95
CA GLY A 108 9.01 12.05 14.98
C GLY A 108 9.51 10.72 15.55
N LEU A 109 8.73 9.67 15.31
CA LEU A 109 9.10 8.27 15.59
C LEU A 109 9.48 7.59 14.29
N GLY A 110 10.44 6.66 14.34
CA GLY A 110 10.85 5.87 13.18
C GLY A 110 12.20 5.18 13.38
N THR A 111 12.66 4.51 12.34
CA THR A 111 13.99 3.88 12.31
C THR A 111 15.04 4.91 11.94
N LYS A 112 16.15 4.95 12.69
CA LYS A 112 17.27 5.87 12.41
C LYS A 112 18.08 5.42 11.20
N TYR A 113 18.41 6.37 10.35
CA TYR A 113 19.38 6.24 9.27
C TYR A 113 20.32 7.46 9.31
N LYS A 114 21.56 7.23 9.78
CA LYS A 114 22.50 8.32 10.11
C LYS A 114 21.85 9.30 11.10
N ASP A 115 21.91 10.59 10.80
CA ASP A 115 21.33 11.67 11.63
C ASP A 115 19.82 11.88 11.39
N PHE A 116 19.18 11.05 10.57
CA PHE A 116 17.79 11.19 10.18
C PHE A 116 16.92 10.01 10.61
N LEU A 117 15.61 10.22 10.61
CA LEU A 117 14.59 9.19 10.73
C LEU A 117 14.03 8.88 9.34
N ILE A 118 13.77 7.62 9.06
CA ILE A 118 13.05 7.20 7.85
C ILE A 118 11.57 7.51 8.02
N ASP A 119 10.93 8.10 7.02
CA ASP A 119 9.50 8.38 7.05
C ASP A 119 8.64 7.11 6.93
N SER A 120 7.40 7.22 7.43
CA SER A 120 6.48 6.09 7.53
C SER A 120 6.08 5.47 6.18
N LEU A 121 6.23 6.19 5.08
CA LEU A 121 5.91 5.67 3.74
C LEU A 121 7.09 4.92 3.11
N SER A 122 8.33 5.14 3.59
CA SER A 122 9.51 4.48 3.05
C SER A 122 9.90 3.22 3.82
N ASP A 123 9.67 3.18 5.14
CA ASP A 123 9.95 1.99 5.97
C ASP A 123 8.85 0.91 5.92
N SER A 124 7.74 1.20 5.25
CA SER A 124 6.55 0.33 5.16
C SER A 124 6.40 -0.39 3.82
N THR A 125 7.46 -0.55 3.04
CA THR A 125 7.35 -1.01 1.64
C THR A 125 7.59 -2.50 1.41
N ILE A 126 8.40 -3.16 2.25
CA ILE A 126 8.76 -4.60 2.11
C ILE A 126 8.61 -5.42 3.40
N TYR A 127 7.98 -4.85 4.43
CA TYR A 127 7.82 -5.50 5.75
C TYR A 127 7.03 -6.82 5.71
N MET A 128 6.32 -7.10 4.61
CA MET A 128 5.67 -8.40 4.37
C MET A 128 6.68 -9.55 4.36
N ALA A 129 7.92 -9.30 3.93
CA ALA A 129 8.99 -10.30 4.01
C ALA A 129 9.33 -10.63 5.47
N LEU A 130 9.36 -9.62 6.35
CA LEU A 130 9.58 -9.81 7.79
C LEU A 130 8.49 -10.68 8.41
N TYR A 131 7.22 -10.55 8.00
CA TYR A 131 6.14 -11.40 8.51
C TYR A 131 6.43 -12.90 8.36
N THR A 132 7.08 -13.30 7.27
CA THR A 132 7.37 -14.72 7.00
C THR A 132 8.38 -15.32 7.97
N VAL A 133 9.30 -14.50 8.50
CA VAL A 133 10.43 -14.95 9.32
C VAL A 133 10.37 -14.51 10.77
N ARG A 134 9.49 -13.56 11.08
CA ARG A 134 9.30 -12.93 12.39
C ARG A 134 9.32 -13.94 13.54
N ASN A 135 8.56 -15.04 13.42
CA ASN A 135 8.41 -16.00 14.52
C ASN A 135 9.64 -16.90 14.72
N GLU A 136 10.59 -16.92 13.77
CA GLU A 136 11.90 -17.55 13.95
C GLU A 136 12.90 -16.62 14.62
N ILE A 137 12.66 -15.30 14.58
CA ILE A 137 13.53 -14.28 15.17
C ILE A 137 13.03 -13.89 16.57
N PHE A 138 11.73 -13.71 16.73
CA PHE A 138 11.08 -13.19 17.93
C PHE A 138 10.12 -14.22 18.54
N THR A 139 10.03 -14.27 19.86
CA THR A 139 9.05 -15.13 20.56
C THR A 139 7.78 -14.36 20.93
N ASP A 140 7.88 -13.08 21.25
CA ASP A 140 6.76 -12.22 21.62
C ASP A 140 6.26 -11.38 20.44
N ILE A 141 5.10 -10.75 20.57
CA ILE A 141 4.51 -9.91 19.51
C ILE A 141 5.20 -8.54 19.35
N TYR A 142 5.94 -8.07 20.36
CA TYR A 142 6.59 -6.76 20.38
C TYR A 142 8.07 -6.80 19.96
N GLY A 143 8.65 -7.98 19.80
CA GLY A 143 10.06 -8.14 19.42
C GLY A 143 11.04 -7.76 20.53
N ARG A 144 10.64 -8.01 21.79
CA ARG A 144 11.47 -7.76 22.99
C ARG A 144 12.28 -8.98 23.39
N ILE A 145 11.81 -10.18 23.05
CA ILE A 145 12.43 -11.45 23.36
C ILE A 145 12.82 -12.12 22.04
N ASN A 146 14.12 -12.32 21.86
CA ASN A 146 14.72 -12.76 20.60
C ASN A 146 15.28 -14.18 20.74
N LYS A 147 15.11 -15.00 19.69
CA LYS A 147 15.72 -16.33 19.58
C LYS A 147 17.18 -16.25 19.10
N ILE A 148 17.57 -15.12 18.52
CA ILE A 148 18.91 -14.80 18.02
C ILE A 148 19.25 -13.38 18.48
N ASN A 149 20.52 -13.11 18.78
CA ASN A 149 20.93 -11.75 19.09
C ASN A 149 20.74 -10.86 17.85
N LEU A 150 20.19 -9.65 18.02
CA LEU A 150 19.91 -8.77 16.88
C LEU A 150 21.19 -8.32 16.16
N GLU A 151 22.33 -8.29 16.86
CA GLU A 151 23.64 -8.00 16.27
C GLU A 151 24.12 -9.11 15.32
N ASP A 152 23.63 -10.35 15.48
CA ASP A 152 23.90 -11.46 14.57
C ASP A 152 23.03 -11.40 13.30
N LEU A 153 21.99 -10.56 13.26
CA LEU A 153 21.18 -10.31 12.07
C LEU A 153 21.85 -9.29 11.15
N THR A 154 23.08 -9.61 10.73
CA THR A 154 23.89 -8.82 9.79
C THR A 154 23.27 -8.80 8.39
N ASN A 155 23.75 -7.92 7.51
CA ASN A 155 23.31 -7.91 6.10
C ASN A 155 23.49 -9.28 5.43
N ILE A 156 24.57 -10.00 5.73
CA ILE A 156 24.80 -11.36 5.20
C ILE A 156 23.76 -12.35 5.76
N ALA A 157 23.34 -12.22 7.02
CA ALA A 157 22.26 -13.05 7.56
C ALA A 157 20.93 -12.78 6.84
N TRP A 158 20.60 -11.50 6.59
CA TRP A 158 19.38 -11.12 5.85
C TRP A 158 19.42 -11.56 4.39
N ASP A 159 20.55 -11.37 3.70
CA ASP A 159 20.76 -11.83 2.33
C ASP A 159 20.57 -13.36 2.23
N TYR A 160 21.00 -14.10 3.25
CA TYR A 160 20.80 -15.54 3.32
C TYR A 160 19.32 -15.89 3.51
N ILE A 161 18.66 -15.26 4.49
CA ILE A 161 17.23 -15.46 4.79
C ILE A 161 16.38 -15.19 3.55
N PHE A 162 16.64 -14.09 2.84
CA PHE A 162 15.87 -13.63 1.68
C PHE A 162 16.35 -14.21 0.33
N ASP A 163 17.10 -15.31 0.39
CA ASP A 163 17.42 -16.16 -0.76
C ASP A 163 18.27 -15.50 -1.87
N TYR A 164 19.23 -14.65 -1.50
CA TYR A 164 20.23 -14.07 -2.42
C TYR A 164 21.32 -15.07 -2.87
N GLN A 165 21.04 -16.38 -2.83
CA GLN A 165 21.94 -17.46 -3.24
C GLN A 165 23.32 -17.47 -2.55
N ILE A 166 23.40 -16.93 -1.34
CA ILE A 166 24.61 -17.00 -0.52
C ILE A 166 24.58 -18.21 0.43
N LYS A 167 25.74 -18.57 0.98
CA LYS A 167 25.89 -19.63 1.97
C LYS A 167 25.49 -19.14 3.36
N ASN A 168 25.04 -20.06 4.21
CA ASN A 168 24.70 -19.75 5.60
C ASN A 168 25.96 -19.22 6.31
N PRO A 169 25.95 -18.00 6.89
CA PRO A 169 27.11 -17.44 7.57
C PRO A 169 27.45 -18.12 8.89
N TYR A 170 26.52 -18.88 9.48
CA TYR A 170 26.69 -19.51 10.79
C TYR A 170 26.56 -21.04 10.69
N LYS A 171 27.36 -21.74 11.50
CA LYS A 171 27.36 -23.22 11.59
C LYS A 171 26.80 -23.75 12.91
N ASP A 172 26.41 -22.86 13.81
CA ASP A 172 25.87 -23.16 15.13
C ASP A 172 24.34 -22.98 15.14
N GLU A 173 23.74 -22.84 16.32
CA GLU A 173 22.30 -22.66 16.50
C GLU A 173 21.74 -21.46 15.71
N ARG A 174 22.52 -20.38 15.52
CA ARG A 174 22.12 -19.24 14.69
C ARG A 174 21.86 -19.68 13.27
N GLY A 175 22.72 -20.56 12.74
CA GLY A 175 22.57 -21.13 11.40
C GLY A 175 21.25 -21.89 11.25
N LEU A 176 20.87 -22.67 12.27
CA LEU A 176 19.60 -23.40 12.29
C LEU A 176 18.39 -22.46 12.31
N ILE A 177 18.47 -21.34 13.03
CA ILE A 177 17.43 -20.29 13.02
C ILE A 177 17.30 -19.68 11.62
N LEU A 178 18.43 -19.32 11.00
CA LEU A 178 18.43 -18.75 9.65
C LEU A 178 17.87 -19.72 8.60
N ASP A 179 18.17 -21.02 8.71
CA ASP A 179 17.65 -22.05 7.81
C ASP A 179 16.12 -22.17 7.89
N ARG A 180 15.56 -22.16 9.11
CA ARG A 180 14.12 -22.16 9.33
C ARG A 180 13.47 -20.89 8.79
N ALA A 181 14.04 -19.74 9.08
CA ALA A 181 13.59 -18.45 8.55
C ALA A 181 13.55 -18.44 7.01
N ARG A 182 14.66 -18.85 6.36
CA ARG A 182 14.75 -18.95 4.90
C ARG A 182 13.71 -19.91 4.33
N LYS A 183 13.48 -21.06 4.98
CA LYS A 183 12.45 -22.03 4.57
C LYS A 183 11.05 -21.42 4.60
N LEU A 184 10.72 -20.65 5.64
CA LEU A 184 9.42 -19.97 5.75
C LEU A 184 9.27 -18.85 4.71
N PHE A 185 10.30 -18.02 4.51
CA PHE A 185 10.29 -17.01 3.45
C PHE A 185 10.03 -17.65 2.08
N LYS A 186 10.79 -18.68 1.71
CA LYS A 186 10.59 -19.42 0.44
C LYS A 186 9.21 -20.04 0.29
N ARG A 187 8.56 -20.43 1.40
CA ARG A 187 7.24 -21.05 1.41
C ARG A 187 6.12 -20.03 1.21
N TYR A 188 6.21 -18.88 1.87
CA TYR A 188 5.12 -17.91 1.95
C TYR A 188 5.26 -16.71 1.02
N TYR A 189 6.42 -16.52 0.39
CA TYR A 189 6.67 -15.43 -0.54
C TYR A 189 6.68 -15.97 -1.99
N PRO A 190 6.17 -15.23 -2.99
CA PRO A 190 5.78 -13.80 -3.00
C PRO A 190 4.47 -13.46 -2.29
N VAL A 191 4.21 -12.15 -2.15
CA VAL A 191 2.90 -11.64 -1.70
C VAL A 191 1.82 -11.98 -2.74
N ASP A 192 0.94 -12.94 -2.40
CA ASP A 192 -0.15 -13.38 -3.27
C ASP A 192 -1.24 -12.32 -3.44
N LEU A 193 -1.56 -11.58 -2.37
CA LEU A 193 -2.58 -10.54 -2.35
C LEU A 193 -2.23 -9.43 -1.34
N ARG A 194 -2.31 -8.18 -1.79
CA ARG A 194 -2.25 -6.98 -0.95
C ARG A 194 -3.57 -6.20 -1.06
N VAL A 195 -4.28 -6.06 0.05
CA VAL A 195 -5.56 -5.33 0.12
C VAL A 195 -5.36 -3.96 0.76
N SER A 196 -5.93 -2.89 0.19
CA SER A 196 -5.87 -1.55 0.79
C SER A 196 -6.92 -0.58 0.23
N GLY A 197 -7.06 0.60 0.85
CA GLY A 197 -7.88 1.67 0.30
C GLY A 197 -7.28 2.29 -0.97
N LYS A 198 -8.14 2.87 -1.81
CA LYS A 198 -7.74 3.55 -3.06
C LYS A 198 -6.82 4.75 -2.87
N ASP A 199 -6.80 5.33 -1.67
CA ASP A 199 -5.94 6.44 -1.26
C ASP A 199 -4.45 6.05 -1.24
N LEU A 200 -4.14 4.77 -1.04
CA LEU A 200 -2.76 4.28 -1.01
C LEU A 200 -2.18 3.93 -2.40
N ILE A 201 -2.98 3.99 -3.46
CA ILE A 201 -2.56 3.58 -4.82
C ILE A 201 -1.36 4.41 -5.30
N LYS A 202 -1.45 5.74 -5.20
CA LYS A 202 -0.45 6.67 -5.76
C LYS A 202 0.77 6.89 -4.83
N ASN A 203 0.84 6.21 -3.69
CA ASN A 203 1.93 6.33 -2.72
C ASN A 203 2.42 4.96 -2.25
N HIS A 204 1.99 4.47 -1.08
CA HIS A 204 2.44 3.24 -0.45
C HIS A 204 2.36 2.01 -1.37
N LEU A 205 1.26 1.79 -2.10
CA LEU A 205 1.15 0.63 -3.01
C LEU A 205 2.11 0.73 -4.18
N LEU A 206 2.36 1.95 -4.67
CA LEU A 206 3.37 2.18 -5.69
C LEU A 206 4.78 1.91 -5.13
N PHE A 207 5.12 2.48 -3.98
CA PHE A 207 6.41 2.26 -3.30
C PHE A 207 6.65 0.80 -2.95
N PHE A 208 5.59 0.08 -2.55
CA PHE A 208 5.59 -1.36 -2.35
C PHE A 208 6.11 -2.09 -3.60
N ILE A 209 5.56 -1.80 -4.79
CA ILE A 209 6.01 -2.45 -6.04
C ILE A 209 7.46 -2.07 -6.37
N PHE A 210 7.79 -0.77 -6.31
CA PHE A 210 9.14 -0.29 -6.58
C PHE A 210 10.17 -1.02 -5.71
N ASN A 211 10.00 -1.00 -4.39
CA ASN A 211 10.96 -1.60 -3.47
C ASN A 211 11.03 -3.12 -3.60
N HIS A 212 9.92 -3.82 -3.88
CA HIS A 212 9.98 -5.26 -4.14
C HIS A 212 10.85 -5.60 -5.36
N ILE A 213 10.79 -4.77 -6.40
CA ILE A 213 11.56 -4.96 -7.63
C ILE A 213 13.03 -4.63 -7.45
N ALA A 214 13.34 -3.63 -6.61
CA ALA A 214 14.72 -3.27 -6.29
C ALA A 214 15.41 -4.32 -5.44
N ILE A 215 14.67 -4.93 -4.50
CA ILE A 215 15.23 -5.84 -3.51
C ILE A 215 15.17 -7.28 -4.01
N PHE A 216 14.01 -7.77 -4.43
CA PHE A 216 13.81 -9.20 -4.68
C PHE A 216 13.91 -9.60 -6.16
N PRO A 217 14.41 -10.82 -6.46
CA PRO A 217 14.33 -11.38 -7.80
C PRO A 217 12.87 -11.57 -8.25
N GLU A 218 12.67 -11.65 -9.57
CA GLU A 218 11.34 -11.68 -10.21
C GLU A 218 10.36 -12.71 -9.65
N LYS A 219 10.87 -13.89 -9.25
CA LYS A 219 10.07 -14.96 -8.62
C LYS A 219 9.37 -14.54 -7.33
N TYR A 220 9.82 -13.45 -6.70
CA TYR A 220 9.30 -12.90 -5.45
C TYR A 220 8.56 -11.56 -5.65
N TRP A 221 8.31 -11.14 -6.89
CA TRP A 221 7.52 -9.96 -7.14
C TRP A 221 6.05 -10.16 -6.72
N PRO A 222 5.35 -9.09 -6.28
CA PRO A 222 3.95 -9.21 -5.87
C PRO A 222 3.05 -9.71 -6.99
N LYS A 223 2.05 -10.53 -6.64
CA LYS A 223 1.14 -11.12 -7.64
C LYS A 223 -0.15 -10.32 -7.85
N ARG A 224 -0.75 -9.79 -6.78
CA ARG A 224 -2.06 -9.13 -6.83
C ARG A 224 -2.16 -7.99 -5.82
N ILE A 225 -2.86 -6.95 -6.22
CA ILE A 225 -3.31 -5.84 -5.40
C ILE A 225 -4.83 -5.70 -5.58
N PHE A 226 -5.56 -5.68 -4.48
CA PHE A 226 -6.98 -5.34 -4.47
C PHE A 226 -7.16 -4.02 -3.73
N THR A 227 -7.94 -3.13 -4.31
CA THR A 227 -8.22 -1.83 -3.68
C THR A 227 -9.70 -1.60 -3.51
N ASN A 228 -10.07 -1.04 -2.36
CA ASN A 228 -11.42 -0.68 -2.02
C ASN A 228 -11.60 0.86 -1.93
N GLY A 229 -12.83 1.36 -2.09
CA GLY A 229 -13.16 2.75 -1.78
C GLY A 229 -13.13 3.06 -0.29
N HIS A 230 -13.43 4.31 0.06
CA HIS A 230 -13.59 4.71 1.46
C HIS A 230 -14.88 4.12 2.03
N LEU A 231 -14.86 3.80 3.32
CA LEU A 231 -16.06 3.37 4.02
C LEU A 231 -16.88 4.59 4.45
N MET A 232 -18.15 4.60 4.08
CA MET A 232 -19.19 5.52 4.50
C MET A 232 -20.04 4.86 5.59
N LEU A 233 -20.74 5.67 6.39
CA LEU A 233 -21.68 5.22 7.41
C LEU A 233 -23.05 5.83 7.10
N ASN A 234 -24.04 4.97 6.86
CA ASN A 234 -25.41 5.34 6.47
C ASN A 234 -25.49 6.31 5.27
N GLY A 235 -24.59 6.16 4.30
CA GLY A 235 -24.54 7.00 3.10
C GLY A 235 -23.82 8.34 3.29
N GLU A 236 -23.21 8.57 4.46
CA GLU A 236 -22.47 9.79 4.76
C GLU A 236 -21.00 9.51 5.09
N LYS A 237 -20.14 10.52 4.89
CA LYS A 237 -18.72 10.43 5.20
C LYS A 237 -18.54 10.37 6.72
N MET A 238 -17.80 9.37 7.20
CA MET A 238 -17.53 9.25 8.64
C MET A 238 -16.72 10.44 9.17
N SER A 239 -17.21 11.03 10.25
CA SER A 239 -16.69 12.27 10.83
C SER A 239 -16.93 12.29 12.34
N LYS A 240 -15.84 12.35 13.12
CA LYS A 240 -15.93 12.42 14.59
C LYS A 240 -16.58 13.72 15.07
N SER A 241 -16.35 14.83 14.38
CA SER A 241 -16.88 16.14 14.74
C SER A 241 -18.37 16.29 14.47
N GLU A 242 -18.89 15.58 13.47
CA GLU A 242 -20.32 15.60 13.09
C GLU A 242 -21.12 14.51 13.82
N GLY A 243 -20.47 13.70 14.67
CA GLY A 243 -21.11 12.62 15.43
C GLY A 243 -21.39 11.36 14.61
N ASN A 244 -21.25 11.40 13.29
CA ASN A 244 -21.41 10.24 12.40
C ASN A 244 -20.10 9.43 12.33
N PHE A 245 -19.79 8.70 13.40
CA PHE A 245 -18.59 7.87 13.48
C PHE A 245 -18.86 6.61 14.29
N LEU A 246 -18.38 5.47 13.80
CA LEU A 246 -18.52 4.18 14.47
C LEU A 246 -17.17 3.46 14.47
N THR A 247 -16.65 3.15 15.65
CA THR A 247 -15.47 2.30 15.78
C THR A 247 -15.84 0.82 15.55
N ALA A 248 -14.84 0.00 15.19
CA ALA A 248 -15.05 -1.44 15.04
C ALA A 248 -15.54 -2.10 16.33
N GLU A 249 -15.06 -1.66 17.50
CA GLU A 249 -15.49 -2.19 18.79
C GLU A 249 -16.94 -1.84 19.10
N GLU A 250 -17.34 -0.59 18.85
CA GLU A 250 -18.74 -0.15 19.00
C GLU A 250 -19.67 -0.93 18.06
N ALA A 251 -19.29 -1.07 16.78
CA ALA A 251 -20.07 -1.84 15.81
C ALA A 251 -20.27 -3.30 16.26
N ILE A 252 -19.20 -3.95 16.72
CA ILE A 252 -19.26 -5.34 17.22
C ILE A 252 -20.16 -5.43 18.46
N LYS A 253 -20.09 -4.45 19.37
CA LYS A 253 -20.95 -4.42 20.56
C LYS A 253 -22.43 -4.23 20.21
N LEU A 254 -22.74 -3.44 19.19
CA LEU A 254 -24.11 -3.16 18.77
C LEU A 254 -24.75 -4.30 17.97
N TYR A 255 -24.02 -4.87 17.00
CA TYR A 255 -24.61 -5.82 16.04
C TYR A 255 -24.03 -7.24 16.12
N GLY A 256 -22.94 -7.44 16.86
CA GLY A 256 -22.20 -8.70 16.87
C GLY A 256 -21.26 -8.84 15.66
N ALA A 257 -20.19 -9.61 15.85
CA ALA A 257 -19.13 -9.75 14.85
C ALA A 257 -19.62 -10.37 13.52
N SER A 258 -20.52 -11.35 13.58
CA SER A 258 -21.05 -12.02 12.38
C SER A 258 -21.82 -11.06 11.49
N VAL A 259 -22.73 -10.28 12.08
CA VAL A 259 -23.54 -9.30 11.35
C VAL A 259 -22.65 -8.20 10.80
N CYS A 260 -21.71 -7.67 11.59
CA CYS A 260 -20.77 -6.66 11.10
C CYS A 260 -20.02 -7.15 9.85
N ARG A 261 -19.58 -8.42 9.85
CA ARG A 261 -18.91 -9.02 8.68
C ARG A 261 -19.84 -9.19 7.49
N MET A 262 -21.11 -9.53 7.71
CA MET A 262 -22.10 -9.63 6.63
C MET A 262 -22.40 -8.27 6.01
N VAL A 263 -22.57 -7.23 6.83
CA VAL A 263 -22.76 -5.85 6.35
C VAL A 263 -21.53 -5.37 5.58
N LEU A 264 -20.32 -5.62 6.08
CA LEU A 264 -19.08 -5.25 5.40
C LEU A 264 -18.86 -6.03 4.09
N ALA A 265 -19.38 -7.25 3.99
CA ALA A 265 -19.36 -8.03 2.74
C ALA A 265 -20.36 -7.49 1.71
N ASP A 266 -21.45 -6.85 2.14
CA ASP A 266 -22.46 -6.20 1.30
C ASP A 266 -22.13 -4.72 1.01
N ALA A 267 -21.19 -4.13 1.77
CA ALA A 267 -20.97 -2.69 1.79
C ALA A 267 -20.49 -2.11 0.45
N GLY A 268 -19.74 -2.87 -0.34
CA GLY A 268 -19.26 -2.43 -1.65
C GLY A 268 -18.02 -3.17 -2.12
N ASP A 269 -17.86 -3.21 -3.44
CA ASP A 269 -16.76 -3.87 -4.13
C ASP A 269 -15.87 -2.85 -4.85
N PHE A 270 -14.57 -3.15 -4.96
CA PHE A 270 -13.59 -2.35 -5.70
C PHE A 270 -13.56 -0.86 -5.27
N ASN A 271 -13.25 0.05 -6.18
CA ASN A 271 -12.83 1.42 -5.86
C ASN A 271 -13.97 2.41 -5.57
N ASP A 272 -15.22 2.00 -5.73
CA ASP A 272 -16.36 2.80 -5.31
C ASP A 272 -16.43 2.83 -3.79
N ASP A 273 -16.92 3.94 -3.24
CA ASP A 273 -17.02 4.06 -1.78
C ASP A 273 -18.05 3.05 -1.26
N ALA A 274 -17.62 2.29 -0.26
CA ALA A 274 -18.43 1.26 0.38
C ALA A 274 -19.30 1.90 1.46
N ASN A 275 -20.46 1.31 1.77
CA ASN A 275 -21.37 1.86 2.76
C ASN A 275 -21.71 0.84 3.85
N PHE A 276 -21.36 1.15 5.10
CA PHE A 276 -21.88 0.44 6.25
C PHE A 276 -23.27 0.99 6.59
N SER A 277 -24.31 0.17 6.40
CA SER A 277 -25.70 0.54 6.68
C SER A 277 -26.21 -0.13 7.94
N GLU A 278 -26.58 0.67 8.95
CA GLU A 278 -27.17 0.15 10.19
C GLU A 278 -28.54 -0.51 9.95
N SER A 279 -29.33 -0.01 9.01
CA SER A 279 -30.59 -0.66 8.61
C SER A 279 -30.34 -2.05 8.03
N MET A 280 -29.26 -2.22 7.26
CA MET A 280 -28.86 -3.53 6.75
C MET A 280 -28.37 -4.44 7.88
N ALA A 281 -27.64 -3.89 8.86
CA ALA A 281 -27.22 -4.62 10.05
C ALA A 281 -28.43 -5.21 10.81
N HIS A 282 -29.46 -4.39 11.06
CA HIS A 282 -30.70 -4.87 11.68
C HIS A 282 -31.39 -5.95 10.84
N SER A 283 -31.42 -5.80 9.51
CA SER A 283 -31.97 -6.84 8.62
C SER A 283 -31.21 -8.16 8.73
N PHE A 284 -29.88 -8.12 8.75
CA PHE A 284 -29.06 -9.32 8.90
C PHE A 284 -29.17 -9.97 10.28
N ILE A 285 -29.36 -9.20 11.35
CA ILE A 285 -29.67 -9.76 12.68
C ILE A 285 -30.92 -10.64 12.61
N LEU A 286 -32.01 -10.11 12.06
CA LEU A 286 -33.27 -10.85 11.94
C LEU A 286 -33.11 -12.09 11.06
N LYS A 287 -32.47 -11.95 9.89
CA LYS A 287 -32.22 -13.08 8.98
C LYS A 287 -31.38 -14.17 9.63
N LEU A 288 -30.34 -13.79 10.38
CA LEU A 288 -29.47 -14.76 11.06
C LEU A 288 -30.21 -15.47 12.19
N HIS A 289 -31.03 -14.77 12.96
CA HIS A 289 -31.88 -15.37 13.99
C HIS A 289 -32.85 -16.39 13.39
N THR A 290 -33.60 -16.00 12.37
CA THR A 290 -34.54 -16.90 11.68
C THR A 290 -33.84 -18.09 11.05
N PHE A 291 -32.63 -17.91 10.51
CA PHE A 291 -31.83 -19.01 9.98
C PHE A 291 -31.42 -20.00 11.07
N ILE A 292 -31.00 -19.52 12.24
CA ILE A 292 -30.65 -20.39 13.37
C ILE A 292 -31.88 -21.16 13.86
N GLU A 293 -33.01 -20.48 14.06
CA GLU A 293 -34.27 -21.15 14.46
C GLU A 293 -34.69 -22.21 13.45
N PHE A 294 -34.56 -21.91 12.15
CA PHE A 294 -34.84 -22.87 11.09
C PHE A 294 -33.93 -24.10 11.19
N VAL A 295 -32.63 -23.92 11.39
CA VAL A 295 -31.69 -25.04 11.57
C VAL A 295 -32.03 -25.84 12.82
N ASP A 296 -32.31 -25.19 13.95
CA ASP A 296 -32.64 -25.88 15.21
C ASP A 296 -33.92 -26.70 15.10
N MET A 297 -34.96 -26.18 14.42
CA MET A 297 -36.21 -26.92 14.19
C MET A 297 -36.00 -28.16 13.30
N ASN A 298 -35.11 -28.10 12.31
CA ASN A 298 -34.91 -29.16 11.32
C ASN A 298 -33.78 -30.14 11.68
N CYS A 299 -32.85 -29.74 12.54
CA CYS A 299 -31.69 -30.55 12.93
C CYS A 299 -31.69 -30.93 14.41
N GLY A 300 -32.45 -30.24 15.28
CA GLY A 300 -32.58 -30.57 16.71
C GLY A 300 -33.29 -31.90 16.98
N SER A 301 -33.90 -32.51 15.96
CA SER A 301 -34.57 -33.81 15.99
C SER A 301 -33.77 -34.94 15.32
N PHE A 302 -32.53 -34.69 14.90
CA PHE A 302 -31.67 -35.73 14.30
C PHE A 302 -31.09 -36.63 15.41
N ASP A 303 -31.86 -37.61 15.86
CA ASP A 303 -31.28 -38.78 16.53
C ASP A 303 -30.53 -39.59 15.45
N GLY A 304 -29.32 -40.05 15.75
CA GLY A 304 -28.50 -40.80 14.78
C GLY A 304 -28.99 -42.23 14.54
N SER A 305 -30.31 -42.50 14.57
CA SER A 305 -30.87 -43.83 14.37
C SER A 305 -31.49 -44.02 12.99
N THR A 306 -30.66 -43.94 11.95
CA THR A 306 -30.89 -44.65 10.67
C THR A 306 -29.59 -45.13 10.06
#